data_AF-A0A7K9EK19-F1
#
_entry.id   AF-A0A7K9EK19-F1
#
_cell.length_a   1.000
_cell.length_b   1.000
_cell.length_c   1.000
_cell.angle_alpha   90.00
_cell.angle_beta   90.00
_cell.angle_gamma   90.00
#
_symmetry.space_group_name_H-M   'P 1'
#
loop_
_entity.id
_entity.type
_entity.pdbx_description
1 polymer ?
#
loop_
_entity_poly.entity_id
_entity_poly.type
_entity_poly.pdbx_seq_one_letter_code
_entity_poly.pdbx_strand_id
1 'polypeptide(L)'
;MKSPPCCISLSSQASLEEPGSSTSLGSLDSSVFSSEEEQGPLVQKVIPSLDCFTINVGGSRFVMSQQTLSCYPDTRLGKLAVVVSAARDVATGLLELCDDANLVENEYFFDRSSQAFHYILNYYQTGRLHVMEQLCALSFLQEIQYWGLDELSIDSCCRDRYFRRKELSEALDIKKDAEELDAQDEEEDFSGSLCPSVRQKLWEVLEKPGSSAAARTFGTLSMAFVVVSIANMALISVELSWLAPPLLDALEYLCIAWFTVEFVLRFLCARDRCRFLRSVANIIDLLAILPFYITLLVESLCGGESSQELENVGRIVQVLRLLRALRMLKLGRHSTGI
;
A
#
# COMPACT_ATOMS: atom_id res chain seq x y z
N MET A 1 6.49 -23.69 30.62
CA MET A 1 7.25 -22.61 29.97
C MET A 1 8.57 -22.47 30.73
N LYS A 2 9.67 -22.96 30.16
CA LYS A 2 11.01 -22.87 30.76
C LYS A 2 11.63 -21.55 30.32
N SER A 3 11.95 -20.69 31.27
CA SER A 3 12.72 -19.46 31.09
C SER A 3 14.17 -19.76 30.67
N PRO A 4 14.81 -18.93 29.83
CA PRO A 4 16.23 -19.06 29.52
C PRO A 4 17.09 -18.61 30.71
N PRO A 5 18.34 -19.10 30.84
CA PRO A 5 19.20 -18.76 31.97
C PRO A 5 19.76 -17.34 31.85
N CYS A 6 19.45 -16.49 32.84
CA CYS A 6 20.15 -15.23 33.08
C CYS A 6 21.64 -15.50 33.37
N CYS A 7 22.53 -14.94 32.56
CA CYS A 7 23.92 -14.73 32.97
C CYS A 7 24.02 -13.37 33.68
N ILE A 8 23.93 -13.38 35.01
CA ILE A 8 24.36 -12.25 35.85
C ILE A 8 25.15 -12.79 37.05
N SER A 9 26.42 -12.40 37.16
CA SER A 9 27.18 -12.24 38.41
C SER A 9 28.44 -11.42 38.10
N LEU A 10 28.99 -10.53 38.94
CA LEU A 10 28.64 -9.96 40.23
C LEU A 10 29.60 -8.78 40.53
N SER A 11 29.35 -8.09 41.65
CA SER A 11 30.20 -7.15 42.42
C SER A 11 29.92 -5.65 42.21
N SER A 12 29.85 -4.78 43.22
CA SER A 12 29.79 -4.87 44.69
C SER A 12 29.28 -3.51 45.19
N GLN A 13 28.68 -3.46 46.38
CA GLN A 13 28.24 -2.22 47.04
C GLN A 13 29.44 -1.33 47.46
N ALA A 14 29.32 -0.02 47.28
CA ALA A 14 29.86 1.00 48.17
C ALA A 14 29.21 2.36 47.89
N SER A 15 28.60 2.97 48.91
CA SER A 15 28.20 4.38 48.92
C SER A 15 29.11 5.11 49.90
N LEU A 16 29.69 6.24 49.48
CA LEU A 16 29.73 7.57 50.16
C LEU A 16 30.97 8.41 49.76
N GLU A 17 30.64 9.64 49.36
CA GLU A 17 31.38 10.92 49.45
C GLU A 17 32.53 11.27 48.46
N GLU A 18 32.32 12.38 47.75
CA GLU A 18 33.28 13.31 47.10
C GLU A 18 33.62 14.47 48.08
N PRO A 19 34.53 15.43 47.79
CA PRO A 19 35.68 15.48 46.86
C PRO A 19 36.99 15.94 47.55
N GLY A 20 38.14 15.78 46.89
CA GLY A 20 39.41 16.32 47.39
C GLY A 20 40.48 16.47 46.30
N SER A 21 40.81 17.71 45.98
CA SER A 21 41.75 18.16 44.96
C SER A 21 43.24 17.85 45.22
N SER A 22 43.98 17.80 44.11
CA SER A 22 45.33 18.37 43.90
C SER A 22 46.56 17.44 43.83
N THR A 23 47.39 17.74 42.81
CA THR A 23 48.83 17.47 42.62
C THR A 23 49.26 16.02 42.34
N SER A 24 50.21 15.71 41.45
CA SER A 24 50.94 16.40 40.37
C SER A 24 52.01 15.41 39.84
N LEU A 25 52.38 15.54 38.56
CA LEU A 25 53.70 15.19 37.96
C LEU A 25 54.11 13.71 38.01
N GLY A 26 54.59 13.06 36.96
CA GLY A 26 55.22 13.43 35.68
C GLY A 26 55.97 12.16 35.25
N SER A 27 56.08 11.85 33.96
CA SER A 27 57.32 12.02 33.17
C SER A 27 57.24 10.98 32.04
N LEU A 28 57.23 11.37 30.76
CA LEU A 28 58.37 11.35 29.80
C LEU A 28 59.00 9.94 29.68
N ASP A 29 59.26 9.32 28.54
CA ASP A 29 59.53 9.75 27.15
C ASP A 29 59.35 8.47 26.27
N SER A 30 58.95 8.55 24.98
CA SER A 30 59.85 8.56 23.81
C SER A 30 60.82 7.34 23.79
N SER A 31 61.09 6.55 22.76
CA SER A 31 61.02 6.69 21.30
C SER A 31 61.70 5.43 20.70
N VAL A 32 61.33 5.05 19.47
CA VAL A 32 62.22 4.47 18.42
C VAL A 32 62.79 3.05 18.63
N PHE A 33 62.39 2.11 17.76
CA PHE A 33 63.31 1.48 16.78
C PHE A 33 62.52 0.63 15.76
N SER A 34 62.73 0.91 14.48
CA SER A 34 62.42 0.00 13.36
C SER A 34 63.70 -0.76 13.01
N SER A 35 63.61 -2.07 12.83
CA SER A 35 64.62 -2.89 12.16
C SER A 35 63.94 -3.96 11.31
N GLU A 36 64.48 -4.13 10.10
CA GLU A 36 64.02 -4.98 9.00
C GLU A 36 64.30 -6.49 9.19
N GLU A 37 63.62 -7.22 8.30
CA GLU A 37 63.55 -8.66 7.95
C GLU A 37 64.67 -9.65 8.34
N GLU A 38 64.24 -10.83 8.79
CA GLU A 38 64.87 -12.13 8.46
C GLU A 38 63.80 -13.21 8.17
N GLN A 39 64.07 -14.06 7.18
CA GLN A 39 63.17 -15.09 6.65
C GLN A 39 63.32 -16.46 7.34
N GLY A 40 62.18 -17.02 7.79
CA GLY A 40 61.90 -18.46 7.94
C GLY A 40 62.10 -19.07 9.35
N PRO A 41 61.39 -20.17 9.74
CA PRO A 41 60.57 -21.08 8.93
C PRO A 41 59.10 -21.21 9.38
N LEU A 42 58.23 -21.58 8.43
CA LEU A 42 56.88 -22.16 8.60
C LEU A 42 56.04 -21.58 9.75
N VAL A 43 55.41 -20.43 9.48
CA VAL A 43 54.29 -19.94 10.29
C VAL A 43 53.19 -21.00 10.25
N GLN A 44 53.13 -21.77 11.32
CA GLN A 44 51.95 -22.48 11.75
C GLN A 44 50.78 -21.50 11.62
N LYS A 45 49.86 -21.78 10.70
CA LYS A 45 48.68 -20.94 10.43
C LYS A 45 47.92 -20.82 11.76
N VAL A 46 48.18 -19.75 12.50
CA VAL A 46 47.51 -19.45 13.75
C VAL A 46 46.07 -19.15 13.34
N ILE A 47 45.20 -20.15 13.53
CA ILE A 47 43.76 -19.94 13.46
C ILE A 47 43.49 -18.86 14.52
N PRO A 48 42.98 -17.67 14.14
CA PRO A 48 42.61 -16.65 15.11
C PRO A 48 41.69 -17.30 16.14
N SER A 49 41.86 -16.99 17.42
CA SER A 49 40.93 -17.51 18.42
C SER A 49 39.52 -17.08 18.01
N LEU A 50 38.63 -18.06 17.84
CA LEU A 50 37.24 -17.88 17.39
C LEU A 50 36.37 -17.23 18.48
N ASP A 51 36.94 -16.39 19.33
CA ASP A 51 36.26 -15.75 20.45
C ASP A 51 35.33 -14.63 19.95
N CYS A 52 35.62 -14.07 18.77
CA CYS A 52 34.86 -12.99 18.13
C CYS A 52 34.61 -13.29 16.64
N PHE A 53 33.52 -12.71 16.11
CA PHE A 53 33.04 -12.83 14.73
C PHE A 53 32.86 -11.44 14.15
N THR A 54 33.37 -11.21 12.94
CA THR A 54 33.11 -9.98 12.19
C THR A 54 31.91 -10.22 11.27
N ILE A 55 30.80 -9.56 11.54
CA ILE A 55 29.55 -9.67 10.79
C ILE A 55 29.40 -8.40 9.96
N ASN A 56 29.47 -8.53 8.64
CA ASN A 56 29.27 -7.44 7.70
C ASN A 56 27.85 -7.50 7.14
N VAL A 57 27.01 -6.54 7.51
CA VAL A 57 25.63 -6.45 7.03
C VAL A 57 25.49 -5.22 6.15
N GLY A 58 25.21 -5.41 4.85
CA GLY A 58 25.03 -4.32 3.90
C GLY A 58 26.22 -3.36 3.81
N GLY A 59 27.44 -3.84 4.09
CA GLY A 59 28.68 -3.05 4.11
C GLY A 59 29.10 -2.52 5.49
N SER A 60 28.22 -2.58 6.50
CA SER A 60 28.52 -2.17 7.88
C SER A 60 29.06 -3.34 8.70
N ARG A 61 30.21 -3.15 9.35
CA ARG A 61 30.88 -4.19 10.15
C ARG A 61 30.49 -4.13 11.63
N PHE A 62 30.14 -5.28 12.18
CA PHE A 62 29.77 -5.48 13.58
C PHE A 62 30.62 -6.62 14.16
N VAL A 63 31.22 -6.40 15.34
CA VAL A 63 32.02 -7.44 16.01
C VAL A 63 31.22 -8.00 17.17
N MET A 64 31.05 -9.32 17.21
CA MET A 64 30.28 -10.02 18.24
C MET A 64 31.05 -11.21 18.80
N SER A 65 30.88 -11.49 20.09
CA SER A 65 31.56 -12.63 20.71
C SER A 65 30.84 -13.95 20.44
N GLN A 66 31.59 -15.06 20.40
CA GLN A 66 31.03 -16.42 20.32
C GLN A 66 30.02 -16.68 21.43
N GLN A 67 30.31 -16.19 22.65
CA GLN A 67 29.45 -16.35 23.80
C GLN A 67 28.08 -15.70 23.58
N THR A 68 28.08 -14.45 23.12
CA THR A 68 26.87 -13.69 22.81
C THR A 68 26.00 -14.38 21.75
N LEU A 69 26.61 -14.87 20.67
CA LEU A 69 25.89 -15.58 19.61
C LEU A 69 25.34 -16.94 20.09
N SER A 70 26.12 -17.65 20.90
CA SER A 70 25.74 -18.96 21.44
C SER A 70 24.56 -18.93 22.42
N CYS A 71 24.22 -17.74 22.96
CA CYS A 71 23.03 -17.58 23.81
C CYS A 71 21.72 -17.88 23.07
N TYR A 72 21.70 -17.74 21.74
CA TYR A 72 20.51 -17.94 20.91
C TYR A 72 20.80 -18.88 19.74
N PRO A 73 21.04 -20.18 19.97
CA PRO A 73 21.53 -21.11 18.95
C PRO A 73 20.57 -21.36 17.78
N ASP A 74 19.28 -21.10 17.96
CA ASP A 74 18.25 -21.32 16.92
C ASP A 74 18.21 -20.21 15.86
N THR A 75 18.82 -19.07 16.17
CA THR A 75 18.92 -17.91 15.27
C THR A 75 19.97 -18.13 14.18
N ARG A 76 19.93 -17.33 13.11
CA ARG A 76 20.90 -17.43 12.01
C ARG A 76 22.35 -17.24 12.48
N LEU A 77 22.61 -16.23 13.31
CA LEU A 77 23.97 -15.98 13.82
C LEU A 77 24.38 -16.97 14.91
N GLY A 78 23.44 -17.47 15.71
CA GLY A 78 23.72 -18.57 16.65
C GLY A 78 24.12 -19.84 15.93
N LYS A 79 23.43 -20.20 14.84
CA LYS A 79 23.81 -21.32 13.96
C LYS A 79 25.18 -21.10 13.34
N LEU A 80 25.46 -19.90 12.84
CA LEU A 80 26.76 -19.54 12.29
C LEU A 80 27.89 -19.79 13.30
N ALA A 81 27.73 -19.28 14.52
CA ALA A 81 28.66 -19.46 15.62
C ALA A 81 28.92 -20.94 15.95
N VAL A 82 27.87 -21.78 15.92
CA VAL A 82 28.00 -23.23 16.16
C VAL A 82 28.72 -23.94 15.01
N VAL A 83 28.34 -23.66 13.76
CA VAL A 83 28.91 -24.31 12.57
C VAL A 83 30.39 -24.00 12.44
N VAL A 84 30.77 -22.72 12.60
CA VAL A 84 32.17 -22.30 12.51
C VAL A 84 33.01 -22.92 13.64
N SER A 85 32.47 -22.99 14.85
CA SER A 85 33.16 -23.61 15.99
C SER A 85 33.32 -25.13 15.87
N ALA A 86 32.41 -25.82 15.16
CA ALA A 86 32.43 -27.27 15.01
C ALA A 86 33.47 -27.79 13.98
N ALA A 87 34.10 -26.89 13.21
CA ALA A 87 35.36 -27.08 12.48
C ALA A 87 35.56 -28.40 11.70
N ARG A 88 34.52 -28.99 11.08
CA ARG A 88 34.69 -30.23 10.30
C ARG A 88 34.28 -30.20 8.83
N ASP A 89 33.41 -29.28 8.41
CA ASP A 89 33.11 -29.11 6.97
C ASP A 89 32.51 -27.72 6.70
N VAL A 90 33.39 -26.71 6.70
CA VAL A 90 33.03 -25.28 6.76
C VAL A 90 32.36 -24.79 5.47
N ALA A 91 32.55 -25.44 4.34
CA ALA A 91 32.15 -24.88 3.05
C ALA A 91 30.64 -25.01 2.76
N THR A 92 30.01 -26.15 3.09
CA THR A 92 28.65 -26.44 2.64
C THR A 92 27.57 -25.80 3.53
N GLY A 93 27.76 -25.83 4.85
CA GLY A 93 26.78 -25.26 5.80
C GLY A 93 26.85 -23.74 5.95
N LEU A 94 27.95 -23.12 5.51
CA LEU A 94 28.16 -21.68 5.67
C LEU A 94 27.40 -20.86 4.62
N LEU A 95 27.32 -21.34 3.38
CA LEU A 95 26.58 -20.69 2.29
C LEU A 95 25.05 -20.70 2.51
N GLU A 96 24.52 -21.58 3.37
CA GLU A 96 23.10 -21.53 3.76
C GLU A 96 22.83 -20.41 4.79
N LEU A 97 23.87 -19.98 5.50
CA LEU A 97 23.77 -19.08 6.64
C LEU A 97 24.15 -17.64 6.28
N CYS A 98 25.16 -17.42 5.45
CA CYS A 98 25.61 -16.11 4.99
C CYS A 98 25.80 -16.07 3.46
N ASP A 99 25.78 -14.87 2.89
CA ASP A 99 25.85 -14.68 1.43
C ASP A 99 27.29 -14.79 0.90
N ASP A 100 28.28 -14.37 1.70
CA ASP A 100 29.70 -14.56 1.43
C ASP A 100 30.50 -14.66 2.74
N ALA A 101 31.69 -15.26 2.70
CA ALA A 101 32.55 -15.41 3.88
C ALA A 101 34.03 -15.31 3.52
N ASN A 102 34.71 -14.36 4.15
CA ASN A 102 36.17 -14.28 4.13
C ASN A 102 36.73 -14.93 5.40
N LEU A 103 37.08 -16.22 5.27
CA LEU A 103 37.63 -17.02 6.37
C LEU A 103 39.03 -16.56 6.84
N VAL A 104 39.76 -15.79 6.02
CA VAL A 104 41.08 -15.25 6.39
C VAL A 104 40.89 -14.09 7.37
N GLU A 105 39.96 -13.19 7.07
CA GLU A 105 39.62 -12.03 7.89
C GLU A 105 38.58 -12.33 8.99
N ASN A 106 38.07 -13.56 9.03
CA ASN A 106 36.96 -13.98 9.89
C ASN A 106 35.73 -13.05 9.75
N GLU A 107 35.43 -12.69 8.50
CA GLU A 107 34.35 -11.78 8.12
C GLU A 107 33.24 -12.54 7.36
N TYR A 108 32.00 -12.39 7.82
CA TYR A 108 30.81 -13.02 7.24
C TYR A 108 29.85 -11.96 6.72
N PHE A 109 29.51 -12.02 5.45
CA PHE A 109 28.73 -11.00 4.75
C PHE A 109 27.25 -11.39 4.59
N PHE A 110 26.38 -10.40 4.75
CA PHE A 110 24.94 -10.50 4.63
C PHE A 110 24.41 -9.31 3.82
N ASP A 111 23.77 -9.58 2.69
CA ASP A 111 23.16 -8.56 1.81
C ASP A 111 21.79 -8.12 2.34
N ARG A 112 21.80 -7.53 3.54
CA ARG A 112 20.62 -7.07 4.29
C ARG A 112 20.78 -5.65 4.80
N SER A 113 19.70 -5.09 5.36
CA SER A 113 19.69 -3.74 5.90
C SER A 113 20.49 -3.63 7.21
N SER A 114 21.61 -2.90 7.16
CA SER A 114 22.41 -2.58 8.35
C SER A 114 21.63 -1.78 9.39
N GLN A 115 20.71 -0.91 8.94
CA GLN A 115 19.85 -0.12 9.84
C GLN A 115 18.93 -1.03 10.67
N ALA A 116 18.32 -2.03 10.05
CA ALA A 116 17.48 -3.00 10.76
C ALA A 116 18.31 -3.94 11.64
N PHE A 117 19.53 -4.25 11.23
CA PHE A 117 20.43 -5.11 11.99
C PHE A 117 20.77 -4.57 13.39
N HIS A 118 20.78 -3.25 13.60
CA HIS A 118 20.99 -2.69 14.94
C HIS A 118 19.99 -3.19 15.99
N TYR A 119 18.74 -3.47 15.60
CA TYR A 119 17.72 -4.03 16.50
C TYR A 119 18.00 -5.49 16.84
N ILE A 120 18.47 -6.24 15.84
CA ILE A 120 18.90 -7.63 15.97
C ILE A 120 20.09 -7.72 16.92
N LEU A 121 21.11 -6.86 16.72
CA LEU A 121 22.27 -6.76 17.59
C LEU A 121 21.88 -6.47 19.05
N ASN A 122 20.98 -5.51 19.27
CA ASN A 122 20.50 -5.17 20.61
C ASN A 122 19.76 -6.34 21.28
N TYR A 123 19.05 -7.17 20.51
CA TYR A 123 18.43 -8.39 21.02
C TYR A 123 19.48 -9.37 21.58
N TYR A 124 20.60 -9.59 20.90
CA TYR A 124 21.67 -10.45 21.43
C TYR A 124 22.32 -9.89 22.72
N GLN A 125 22.30 -8.57 22.90
CA GLN A 125 22.87 -7.92 24.08
C GLN A 125 21.92 -7.90 25.28
N THR A 126 20.61 -7.74 25.03
CA THR A 126 19.61 -7.49 26.08
C THR A 126 18.61 -8.62 26.28
N GLY A 127 18.50 -9.53 25.31
CA GLY A 127 17.47 -10.56 25.22
C GLY A 127 16.05 -10.05 24.96
N ARG A 128 15.89 -8.76 24.67
CA ARG A 128 14.59 -8.12 24.39
C ARG A 128 14.63 -7.41 23.04
N LEU A 129 13.62 -7.66 22.21
CA LEU A 129 13.52 -7.03 20.90
C LEU A 129 12.67 -5.77 21.01
N HIS A 130 13.30 -4.62 20.88
CA HIS A 130 12.63 -3.32 20.85
C HIS A 130 12.53 -2.82 19.41
N VAL A 131 11.38 -2.25 19.03
CA VAL A 131 11.11 -1.78 17.66
C VAL A 131 10.73 -0.31 17.70
N MET A 132 11.38 0.50 16.87
CA MET A 132 11.09 1.93 16.75
C MET A 132 9.91 2.20 15.80
N GLU A 133 9.32 3.38 15.97
CA GLU A 133 8.10 3.78 15.24
C GLU A 133 8.33 4.12 13.76
N GLN A 134 9.56 4.47 13.39
CA GLN A 134 9.87 4.96 12.04
C GLN A 134 10.05 3.83 11.02
N LEU A 135 10.11 2.57 11.46
CA LEU A 135 10.29 1.42 10.60
C LEU A 135 8.95 0.87 10.12
N CYS A 136 8.87 0.54 8.83
CA CYS A 136 7.77 -0.24 8.27
C CYS A 136 7.70 -1.61 8.98
N ALA A 137 6.53 -1.96 9.50
CA ALA A 137 6.34 -3.19 10.27
C ALA A 137 6.57 -4.45 9.42
N LEU A 138 6.15 -4.46 8.15
CA LEU A 138 6.35 -5.59 7.24
C LEU A 138 7.80 -5.78 6.84
N SER A 139 8.53 -4.70 6.56
CA SER A 139 9.97 -4.78 6.28
C SER A 139 10.74 -5.29 7.50
N PHE A 140 10.39 -4.81 8.70
CA PHE A 140 11.00 -5.31 9.93
C PHE A 140 10.67 -6.78 10.20
N LEU A 141 9.45 -7.23 9.90
CA LEU A 141 9.06 -8.63 10.00
C LEU A 141 9.94 -9.53 9.13
N GLN A 142 10.20 -9.12 7.88
CA GLN A 142 11.09 -9.86 6.98
C GLN A 142 12.52 -9.96 7.53
N GLU A 143 13.02 -8.90 8.17
CA GLU A 143 14.33 -8.91 8.82
C GLU A 143 14.36 -9.90 9.99
N ILE A 144 13.43 -9.82 10.95
CA ILE A 144 13.44 -10.73 12.10
C ILE A 144 13.28 -12.20 11.68
N GLN A 145 12.47 -12.46 10.65
CA GLN A 145 12.32 -13.80 10.06
C GLN A 145 13.62 -14.28 9.41
N TYR A 146 14.30 -13.41 8.65
CA TYR A 146 15.60 -13.73 8.06
C TYR A 146 16.64 -14.10 9.13
N TRP A 147 16.71 -13.32 10.21
CA TRP A 147 17.65 -13.55 11.31
C TRP A 147 17.23 -14.71 12.25
N GLY A 148 16.04 -15.28 12.05
CA GLY A 148 15.51 -16.40 12.83
C GLY A 148 15.06 -16.00 14.24
N LEU A 149 14.61 -14.76 14.42
CA LEU A 149 13.99 -14.28 15.65
C LEU A 149 12.48 -14.45 15.61
N ASP A 150 11.91 -14.92 16.71
CA ASP A 150 10.46 -15.03 16.86
C ASP A 150 9.83 -13.65 17.09
N GLU A 151 8.73 -13.36 16.41
CA GLU A 151 7.93 -12.13 16.56
C GLU A 151 7.40 -12.00 18.00
N LEU A 152 7.23 -13.11 18.73
CA LEU A 152 6.86 -13.11 20.15
C LEU A 152 7.95 -12.53 21.07
N SER A 153 9.19 -12.40 20.57
CA SER A 153 10.33 -11.80 21.28
C SER A 153 10.23 -10.28 21.41
N ILE A 154 9.28 -9.65 20.70
CA ILE A 154 9.03 -8.22 20.80
C ILE A 154 8.53 -7.88 22.21
N ASP A 155 9.26 -6.97 22.85
CA ASP A 155 9.00 -6.59 24.23
C ASP A 155 7.66 -5.86 24.39
N SER A 156 7.05 -5.95 25.58
CA SER A 156 5.71 -5.42 25.86
C SER A 156 5.58 -3.92 25.58
N CYS A 157 6.65 -3.14 25.76
CA CYS A 157 6.63 -1.70 25.49
C CYS A 157 6.42 -1.34 24.00
N CYS A 158 6.81 -2.23 23.08
CA CYS A 158 6.72 -2.01 21.62
C CYS A 158 5.59 -2.84 20.97
N ARG A 159 5.19 -3.93 21.62
CA ARG A 159 4.33 -4.99 21.08
C ARG A 159 3.05 -4.48 20.44
N ASP A 160 2.18 -3.85 21.22
CA ASP A 160 0.85 -3.43 20.75
C ASP A 160 0.94 -2.42 19.59
N ARG A 161 1.93 -1.53 19.65
CA ARG A 161 2.15 -0.51 18.61
C ARG A 161 2.69 -1.11 17.33
N TYR A 162 3.52 -2.14 17.42
CA TYR A 162 4.02 -2.86 16.27
C TYR A 162 2.91 -3.67 15.58
N PHE A 163 2.14 -4.47 16.33
CA PHE A 163 1.06 -5.29 15.77
C PHE A 163 -0.03 -4.46 15.10
N ARG A 164 -0.45 -3.34 15.71
CA ARG A 164 -1.43 -2.43 15.08
C ARG A 164 -0.93 -1.87 13.74
N ARG A 165 0.35 -1.54 13.63
CA ARG A 165 0.93 -1.02 12.38
C ARG A 165 1.07 -2.10 11.32
N LYS A 166 1.41 -3.33 11.72
CA LYS A 166 1.44 -4.50 10.84
C LYS A 166 0.06 -4.75 10.22
N GLU A 167 -0.97 -4.88 11.05
CA GLU A 167 -2.36 -5.10 10.60
C GLU A 167 -2.83 -3.99 9.63
N LEU A 168 -2.52 -2.73 9.94
CA LEU A 168 -2.86 -1.62 9.05
C LEU A 168 -2.13 -1.72 7.70
N SER A 169 -0.84 -2.06 7.70
CA SER A 169 -0.07 -2.20 6.47
C SER A 169 -0.59 -3.35 5.60
N GLU A 170 -0.87 -4.50 6.21
CA GLU A 170 -1.44 -5.66 5.49
C GLU A 170 -2.81 -5.32 4.89
N ALA A 171 -3.66 -4.60 5.63
CA ALA A 171 -4.96 -4.17 5.11
C ALA A 171 -4.84 -3.19 3.94
N LEU A 172 -3.85 -2.29 3.96
CA LEU A 172 -3.59 -1.36 2.87
C LEU A 172 -3.06 -2.07 1.62
N ASP A 173 -2.18 -3.06 1.79
CA ASP A 173 -1.65 -3.85 0.68
C ASP A 173 -2.78 -4.65 -0.01
N ILE A 174 -3.65 -5.31 0.76
CA ILE A 174 -4.83 -6.01 0.23
C ILE A 174 -5.75 -5.06 -0.54
N LYS A 175 -5.96 -3.85 -0.01
CA LYS A 175 -6.80 -2.85 -0.68
C LYS A 175 -6.18 -2.39 -2.00
N LYS A 176 -4.87 -2.16 -2.02
CA LYS A 176 -4.15 -1.75 -3.22
C LYS A 176 -4.19 -2.86 -4.28
N ASP A 177 -3.97 -4.10 -3.90
CA ASP A 177 -4.07 -5.25 -4.80
C ASP A 177 -5.48 -5.38 -5.40
N ALA A 178 -6.53 -5.16 -4.60
CA ALA A 178 -7.91 -5.14 -5.09
C ALA A 178 -8.17 -4.00 -6.08
N GLU A 179 -7.67 -2.79 -5.81
CA GLU A 179 -7.77 -1.65 -6.73
C GLU A 179 -7.01 -1.88 -8.05
N GLU A 180 -5.85 -2.54 -8.01
CA GLU A 180 -5.07 -2.90 -9.20
C GLU A 180 -5.78 -3.96 -10.05
N LEU A 181 -6.43 -4.95 -9.41
CA LEU A 181 -7.24 -5.95 -10.10
C LEU A 181 -8.47 -5.33 -10.78
N ASP A 182 -9.19 -4.45 -10.08
CA ASP A 182 -10.33 -3.72 -10.65
C ASP A 182 -9.88 -2.85 -11.84
N ALA A 183 -8.72 -2.18 -11.74
CA ALA A 183 -8.17 -1.38 -12.84
C ALA A 183 -7.81 -2.21 -14.08
N GLN A 184 -7.33 -3.45 -13.89
CA GLN A 184 -7.06 -4.38 -14.99
C GLN A 184 -8.35 -4.89 -15.65
N ASP A 185 -9.40 -5.14 -14.86
CA ASP A 185 -10.71 -5.57 -15.37
C ASP A 185 -11.45 -4.45 -16.16
N GLU A 186 -11.12 -3.18 -15.91
CA GLU A 186 -11.61 -2.04 -16.70
C GLU A 186 -10.94 -1.92 -18.09
N GLU A 187 -9.79 -2.54 -18.33
CA GLU A 187 -9.16 -2.55 -19.66
C GLU A 187 -9.86 -3.59 -20.56
N GLU A 188 -10.97 -3.20 -21.18
CA GLU A 188 -11.68 -4.06 -22.14
C GLU A 188 -10.78 -4.41 -23.34
N ASP A 189 -10.33 -5.67 -23.44
CA ASP A 189 -9.66 -6.16 -24.66
C ASP A 189 -10.66 -6.23 -25.83
N PHE A 190 -10.50 -5.33 -26.80
CA PHE A 190 -11.34 -5.20 -27.99
C PHE A 190 -10.92 -6.11 -29.16
N SER A 191 -9.93 -7.00 -28.98
CA SER A 191 -9.29 -7.84 -30.01
C SER A 191 -10.21 -8.71 -30.89
N GLY A 192 -11.50 -8.86 -30.56
CA GLY A 192 -12.50 -9.61 -31.34
C GLY A 192 -13.69 -8.80 -31.90
N SER A 193 -13.65 -7.47 -31.85
CA SER A 193 -14.77 -6.60 -32.23
C SER A 193 -14.69 -6.04 -33.65
N LEU A 194 -15.83 -5.61 -34.23
CA LEU A 194 -15.85 -4.86 -35.49
C LEU A 194 -15.16 -3.50 -35.27
N CYS A 195 -14.11 -3.21 -36.05
CA CYS A 195 -13.31 -1.98 -35.99
C CYS A 195 -12.72 -1.69 -34.59
N PRO A 196 -11.82 -2.56 -34.08
CA PRO A 196 -11.32 -2.49 -32.71
C PRO A 196 -10.67 -1.15 -32.37
N SER A 197 -9.90 -0.56 -33.30
CA SER A 197 -9.21 0.71 -33.08
C SER A 197 -10.14 1.93 -32.96
N VAL A 198 -11.30 1.92 -33.63
CA VAL A 198 -12.28 3.01 -33.53
C VAL A 198 -13.06 2.89 -32.24
N ARG A 199 -13.46 1.67 -31.90
CA ARG A 199 -14.21 1.37 -30.68
C ARG A 199 -13.38 1.63 -29.43
N GLN A 200 -12.11 1.24 -29.42
CA GLN A 200 -11.19 1.53 -28.32
C GLN A 200 -11.00 3.04 -28.11
N LYS A 201 -10.77 3.81 -29.19
CA LYS A 201 -10.67 5.28 -29.11
C LYS A 201 -11.95 5.92 -28.59
N LEU A 202 -13.11 5.42 -29.03
CA LEU A 202 -14.40 5.94 -28.58
C LEU A 202 -14.64 5.62 -27.10
N TRP A 203 -14.32 4.40 -26.67
CA TRP A 203 -14.38 3.99 -25.26
C TRP A 203 -13.44 4.85 -24.38
N GLU A 204 -12.20 5.08 -24.82
CA GLU A 204 -11.25 5.97 -24.12
C GLU A 204 -11.77 7.41 -24.00
N VAL A 205 -12.48 7.92 -25.01
CA VAL A 205 -13.09 9.25 -24.98
C VAL A 205 -14.27 9.32 -24.02
N LEU A 206 -15.08 8.25 -23.96
CA LEU A 206 -16.34 8.23 -23.20
C LEU A 206 -16.16 7.86 -21.71
N GLU A 207 -15.18 7.01 -21.39
CA GLU A 207 -14.98 6.45 -20.05
C GLU A 207 -13.78 7.07 -19.32
N LYS A 208 -12.73 7.48 -20.05
CA LYS A 208 -11.51 8.07 -19.48
C LYS A 208 -11.41 9.57 -19.81
N PRO A 209 -12.02 10.48 -19.03
CA PRO A 209 -12.05 11.92 -19.34
C PRO A 209 -10.66 12.57 -19.43
N GLY A 210 -9.63 11.98 -18.82
CA GLY A 210 -8.24 12.45 -18.90
C GLY A 210 -7.43 11.91 -20.08
N SER A 211 -7.95 10.97 -20.88
CA SER A 211 -7.17 10.26 -21.92
C SER A 211 -6.75 11.16 -23.08
N SER A 212 -7.61 12.09 -23.49
CA SER A 212 -7.39 12.94 -24.67
C SER A 212 -8.06 14.30 -24.53
N ALA A 213 -7.71 15.26 -25.40
CA ALA A 213 -8.39 16.55 -25.46
C ALA A 213 -9.89 16.41 -25.83
N ALA A 214 -10.22 15.43 -26.67
CA ALA A 214 -11.60 15.08 -27.01
C ALA A 214 -12.35 14.52 -25.78
N ALA A 215 -11.72 13.63 -25.01
CA ALA A 215 -12.29 13.10 -23.76
C ALA A 215 -12.57 14.19 -22.74
N ARG A 216 -11.63 15.13 -22.57
CA ARG A 216 -11.81 16.29 -21.69
C ARG A 216 -12.99 17.16 -22.14
N THR A 217 -13.07 17.46 -23.43
CA THR A 217 -14.17 18.27 -23.99
C THR A 217 -15.51 17.58 -23.81
N PHE A 218 -15.59 16.28 -24.12
CA PHE A 218 -16.81 15.48 -23.95
C PHE A 218 -17.24 15.42 -22.48
N GLY A 219 -16.31 15.15 -21.56
CA GLY A 219 -16.58 15.13 -20.12
C GLY A 219 -17.05 16.48 -19.58
N THR A 220 -16.41 17.59 -19.99
CA THR A 220 -16.85 18.95 -19.61
C THR A 220 -18.23 19.27 -20.18
N LEU A 221 -18.52 18.86 -21.41
CA LEU A 221 -19.83 19.09 -22.04
C LEU A 221 -20.94 18.28 -21.34
N SER A 222 -20.71 16.99 -21.05
CA SER A 222 -21.65 16.17 -20.28
C SER A 222 -21.93 16.75 -18.91
N MET A 223 -20.90 17.23 -18.20
CA MET A 223 -21.06 17.94 -16.93
C MET A 223 -21.94 19.19 -17.06
N ALA A 224 -21.70 20.01 -18.10
CA ALA A 224 -22.51 21.20 -18.35
C ALA A 224 -23.99 20.86 -18.58
N PHE A 225 -24.29 19.80 -19.35
CA PHE A 225 -25.67 19.32 -19.55
C PHE A 225 -26.31 18.86 -18.24
N VAL A 226 -25.58 18.21 -17.33
CA VAL A 226 -26.10 17.85 -16.00
C VAL A 226 -26.48 19.11 -15.20
N VAL A 227 -25.60 20.10 -15.13
CA VAL A 227 -25.86 21.36 -14.42
C VAL A 227 -27.05 22.10 -15.03
N VAL A 228 -27.10 22.23 -16.36
CA VAL A 228 -28.22 22.86 -17.07
C VAL A 228 -29.53 22.12 -16.80
N SER A 229 -29.50 20.80 -16.79
CA SER A 229 -30.67 19.98 -16.49
C SER A 229 -31.16 20.21 -15.05
N ILE A 230 -30.26 20.24 -14.06
CA ILE A 230 -30.62 20.51 -12.66
C ILE A 230 -31.21 21.92 -12.51
N ALA A 231 -30.58 22.93 -13.13
CA ALA A 231 -31.10 24.29 -13.14
C ALA A 231 -32.49 24.36 -13.78
N ASN A 232 -32.71 23.67 -14.90
CA ASN A 232 -34.03 23.58 -15.55
C ASN A 232 -35.09 22.97 -14.62
N MET A 233 -34.73 21.91 -13.87
CA MET A 233 -35.63 21.30 -12.87
C MET A 233 -36.04 22.30 -11.79
N ALA A 234 -35.07 23.05 -11.27
CA ALA A 234 -35.31 24.05 -10.23
C ALA A 234 -36.18 25.19 -10.76
N LEU A 235 -35.93 25.67 -11.98
CA LEU A 235 -36.73 26.73 -12.61
C LEU A 235 -38.20 26.32 -12.82
N ILE A 236 -38.43 25.08 -13.28
CA ILE A 236 -39.78 24.51 -13.40
C ILE A 236 -40.47 24.41 -12.03
N SER A 237 -39.72 24.11 -10.97
CA SER A 237 -40.25 24.00 -9.61
C SER A 237 -40.65 25.34 -8.98
N VAL A 238 -40.00 26.43 -9.36
CA VAL A 238 -40.24 27.78 -8.78
C VAL A 238 -41.30 28.56 -9.58
N GLU A 239 -41.84 27.98 -10.67
CA GLU A 239 -42.85 28.61 -11.53
C GLU A 239 -42.45 30.05 -11.93
N LEU A 240 -41.19 30.23 -12.35
CA LEU A 240 -40.65 31.54 -12.69
C LEU A 240 -41.39 32.12 -13.92
N SER A 241 -42.30 33.05 -13.66
CA SER A 241 -43.31 33.57 -14.59
C SER A 241 -42.80 34.34 -15.81
N TRP A 242 -41.50 34.65 -15.90
CA TRP A 242 -40.89 35.39 -17.01
C TRP A 242 -40.25 34.50 -18.09
N LEU A 243 -40.11 33.19 -17.84
CA LEU A 243 -39.54 32.27 -18.82
C LEU A 243 -40.67 31.54 -19.56
N ALA A 244 -40.59 31.50 -20.88
CA ALA A 244 -41.61 30.86 -21.69
C ALA A 244 -41.64 29.34 -21.39
N PRO A 245 -42.79 28.76 -20.96
CA PRO A 245 -42.94 27.33 -20.74
C PRO A 245 -42.41 26.43 -21.88
N PRO A 246 -42.66 26.73 -23.19
CA PRO A 246 -42.15 25.88 -24.27
C PRO A 246 -40.62 25.84 -24.37
N LEU A 247 -39.92 26.87 -23.88
CA LEU A 247 -38.46 26.89 -23.87
C LEU A 247 -37.88 25.93 -22.81
N LEU A 248 -38.48 25.92 -21.61
CA LEU A 248 -38.10 25.03 -20.51
C LEU A 248 -38.32 23.55 -20.89
N ASP A 249 -39.44 23.27 -21.57
CA ASP A 249 -39.74 21.94 -22.10
C ASP A 249 -38.74 21.55 -23.18
N ALA A 250 -38.50 22.41 -24.18
CA ALA A 250 -37.51 22.14 -25.24
C ALA A 250 -36.10 21.88 -24.68
N LEU A 251 -35.71 22.61 -23.64
CA LEU A 251 -34.43 22.41 -22.96
C LEU A 251 -34.39 21.07 -22.22
N GLU A 252 -35.49 20.63 -21.63
CA GLU A 252 -35.62 19.31 -21.02
C GLU A 252 -35.44 18.19 -22.07
N TYR A 253 -36.15 18.28 -23.20
CA TYR A 253 -35.99 17.33 -24.32
C TYR A 253 -34.54 17.28 -24.83
N LEU A 254 -33.88 18.45 -24.97
CA LEU A 254 -32.49 18.54 -25.41
C LEU A 254 -31.53 17.87 -24.43
N CYS A 255 -31.67 18.11 -23.12
CA CYS A 255 -30.82 17.49 -22.11
C CYS A 255 -30.99 15.97 -22.07
N ILE A 256 -32.23 15.48 -22.18
CA ILE A 256 -32.52 14.05 -22.16
C ILE A 256 -31.99 13.38 -23.43
N ALA A 257 -32.16 14.02 -24.59
CA ALA A 257 -31.56 13.54 -25.84
C ALA A 257 -30.03 13.39 -25.70
N TRP A 258 -29.35 14.37 -25.09
CA TRP A 258 -27.91 14.27 -24.81
C TRP A 258 -27.57 13.08 -23.91
N PHE A 259 -28.26 12.92 -22.77
CA PHE A 259 -28.02 11.79 -21.86
C PHE A 259 -28.31 10.43 -22.49
N THR A 260 -29.34 10.34 -23.33
CA THR A 260 -29.64 9.12 -24.08
C THR A 260 -28.55 8.80 -25.09
N VAL A 261 -28.09 9.79 -25.87
CA VAL A 261 -26.98 9.61 -26.81
C VAL A 261 -25.73 9.15 -26.07
N GLU A 262 -25.41 9.78 -24.95
CA GLU A 262 -24.28 9.42 -24.12
C GLU A 262 -24.38 7.97 -23.59
N PHE A 263 -25.53 7.57 -23.03
CA PHE A 263 -25.76 6.21 -22.55
C PHE A 263 -25.69 5.18 -23.68
N VAL A 264 -26.32 5.46 -24.83
CA VAL A 264 -26.33 4.57 -25.99
C VAL A 264 -24.93 4.41 -26.56
N LEU A 265 -24.17 5.50 -26.70
CA LEU A 265 -22.79 5.45 -27.18
C LEU A 265 -21.92 4.56 -26.26
N ARG A 266 -22.04 4.72 -24.93
CA ARG A 266 -21.34 3.85 -23.97
C ARG A 266 -21.78 2.39 -24.07
N PHE A 267 -23.08 2.13 -24.16
CA PHE A 267 -23.63 0.78 -24.30
C PHE A 267 -23.17 0.08 -25.58
N LEU A 268 -23.06 0.80 -26.70
CA LEU A 268 -22.57 0.27 -27.97
C LEU A 268 -21.06 0.01 -27.96
N CYS A 269 -20.30 0.80 -27.19
CA CYS A 269 -18.86 0.61 -27.03
C CYS A 269 -18.50 -0.53 -26.07
N ALA A 270 -19.37 -0.82 -25.10
CA ALA A 270 -19.14 -1.88 -24.11
C ALA A 270 -19.11 -3.28 -24.74
N ARG A 271 -18.18 -4.14 -24.29
CA ARG A 271 -18.06 -5.52 -24.76
C ARG A 271 -19.07 -6.43 -24.10
N ASP A 272 -19.12 -6.38 -22.78
CA ASP A 272 -20.08 -7.13 -21.99
C ASP A 272 -21.24 -6.21 -21.59
N ARG A 273 -22.31 -6.23 -22.38
CA ARG A 273 -23.52 -5.41 -22.16
C ARG A 273 -24.17 -5.72 -20.80
N CYS A 274 -24.07 -6.95 -20.32
CA CYS A 274 -24.67 -7.36 -19.05
C CYS A 274 -23.86 -6.82 -17.86
N ARG A 275 -22.52 -6.89 -17.95
CA ARG A 275 -21.62 -6.26 -16.98
C ARG A 275 -21.78 -4.74 -16.99
N PHE A 276 -21.87 -4.15 -18.18
CA PHE A 276 -22.11 -2.72 -18.36
C PHE A 276 -23.37 -2.26 -17.62
N LEU A 277 -24.51 -2.93 -17.84
CA LEU A 277 -25.78 -2.59 -17.19
C LEU A 277 -25.78 -2.82 -15.66
N ARG A 278 -24.89 -3.68 -15.14
CA ARG A 278 -24.75 -3.94 -13.71
C ARG A 278 -23.82 -2.95 -13.00
N SER A 279 -22.99 -2.21 -13.73
CA SER A 279 -22.12 -1.19 -13.13
C SER A 279 -22.94 -0.04 -12.56
N VAL A 280 -22.64 0.35 -11.31
CA VAL A 280 -23.34 1.41 -10.57
C VAL A 280 -23.38 2.72 -11.37
N ALA A 281 -22.29 3.05 -12.04
CA ALA A 281 -22.17 4.30 -12.79
C ALA A 281 -23.08 4.32 -14.03
N ASN A 282 -23.34 3.15 -14.64
CA ASN A 282 -24.25 3.02 -15.79
C ASN A 282 -25.71 2.89 -15.36
N ILE A 283 -25.97 2.33 -14.17
CA ILE A 283 -27.29 2.36 -13.53
C ILE A 283 -27.71 3.82 -13.26
N ILE A 284 -26.80 4.65 -12.76
CA ILE A 284 -27.04 6.08 -12.56
C ILE A 284 -27.38 6.78 -13.88
N ASP A 285 -26.64 6.50 -14.96
CA ASP A 285 -26.94 7.04 -16.30
C ASP A 285 -28.33 6.61 -16.81
N LEU A 286 -28.72 5.36 -16.58
CA LEU A 286 -30.05 4.85 -16.95
C LEU A 286 -31.17 5.52 -16.12
N LEU A 287 -30.99 5.62 -14.79
CA LEU A 287 -31.95 6.27 -13.89
C LEU A 287 -32.13 7.76 -14.20
N ALA A 288 -31.12 8.42 -14.78
CA ALA A 288 -31.20 9.83 -15.15
C ALA A 288 -32.15 10.11 -16.34
N ILE A 289 -32.32 9.15 -17.25
CA ILE A 289 -33.21 9.27 -18.43
C ILE A 289 -34.55 8.56 -18.25
N LEU A 290 -34.60 7.56 -17.39
CA LEU A 290 -35.76 6.68 -17.18
C LEU A 290 -37.08 7.43 -16.91
N PRO A 291 -37.14 8.46 -16.04
CA PRO A 291 -38.41 9.10 -15.69
C PRO A 291 -39.14 9.69 -16.90
N PHE A 292 -38.39 10.25 -17.85
CA PHE A 292 -38.96 10.83 -19.07
C PHE A 292 -39.56 9.78 -20.00
N TYR A 293 -38.82 8.70 -20.27
CA TYR A 293 -39.32 7.64 -21.14
C TYR A 293 -40.52 6.91 -20.55
N ILE A 294 -40.55 6.72 -19.22
CA ILE A 294 -41.74 6.17 -18.55
C ILE A 294 -42.91 7.15 -18.65
N THR A 295 -42.71 8.46 -18.45
CA THR A 295 -43.79 9.45 -18.63
C THR A 295 -44.38 9.39 -20.04
N LEU A 296 -43.53 9.38 -21.09
CA LEU A 296 -44.00 9.24 -22.48
C LEU A 296 -44.76 7.94 -22.72
N LEU A 297 -44.29 6.82 -22.14
CA LEU A 297 -44.96 5.52 -22.28
C LEU A 297 -46.34 5.53 -21.60
N VAL A 298 -46.44 6.09 -20.39
CA VAL A 298 -47.70 6.18 -19.64
C VAL A 298 -48.70 7.08 -20.38
N GLU A 299 -48.25 8.24 -20.89
CA GLU A 299 -49.10 9.14 -21.68
C GLU A 299 -49.60 8.49 -22.97
N SER A 300 -48.74 7.72 -23.65
CA SER A 300 -49.11 7.01 -24.88
C SER A 300 -50.08 5.85 -24.65
N LEU A 301 -49.98 5.13 -23.52
CA LEU A 301 -50.81 3.97 -23.22
C LEU A 301 -52.15 4.36 -22.57
N CYS A 302 -52.17 5.41 -21.75
CA CYS A 302 -53.33 5.80 -20.95
C CYS A 302 -54.11 7.01 -21.51
N GLY A 303 -53.68 7.58 -22.64
CA GLY A 303 -54.33 8.74 -23.27
C GLY A 303 -55.74 8.51 -23.83
N GLY A 304 -56.32 7.30 -23.67
CA GLY A 304 -57.58 6.90 -24.29
C GLY A 304 -58.73 6.52 -23.33
N GLU A 305 -58.52 6.37 -22.02
CA GLU A 305 -59.51 5.71 -21.15
C GLU A 305 -59.76 6.41 -19.78
N SER A 306 -60.74 5.89 -19.05
CA SER A 306 -61.58 6.42 -17.96
C SER A 306 -60.99 7.37 -16.89
N SER A 307 -61.87 8.16 -16.25
CA SER A 307 -61.54 9.16 -15.20
C SER A 307 -60.75 8.63 -13.98
N GLN A 308 -60.85 7.33 -13.65
CA GLN A 308 -60.07 6.73 -12.54
C GLN A 308 -58.63 6.41 -12.93
N GLU A 309 -58.38 6.07 -14.19
CA GLU A 309 -57.03 5.79 -14.68
C GLU A 309 -56.22 7.08 -14.80
N LEU A 310 -56.87 8.20 -15.16
CA LEU A 310 -56.27 9.53 -15.16
C LEU A 310 -55.75 9.96 -13.77
N GLU A 311 -56.45 9.64 -12.69
CA GLU A 311 -56.00 9.94 -11.32
C GLU A 311 -54.78 9.08 -10.92
N ASN A 312 -54.78 7.80 -11.29
CA ASN A 312 -53.65 6.90 -11.07
C ASN A 312 -52.41 7.34 -11.87
N VAL A 313 -52.60 7.73 -13.13
CA VAL A 313 -51.57 8.27 -14.00
C VAL A 313 -50.99 9.56 -13.42
N GLY A 314 -51.84 10.48 -12.93
CA GLY A 314 -51.38 11.71 -12.27
C GLY A 314 -50.46 11.45 -11.09
N ARG A 315 -50.78 10.45 -10.25
CA ARG A 315 -49.92 10.02 -9.13
C ARG A 315 -48.59 9.45 -9.62
N ILE A 316 -48.60 8.61 -10.65
CA ILE A 316 -47.37 8.03 -11.23
C ILE A 316 -46.49 9.12 -11.83
N VAL A 317 -47.04 10.02 -12.63
CA VAL A 317 -46.32 11.17 -13.23
C VAL A 317 -45.71 12.05 -12.15
N GLN A 318 -46.41 12.29 -11.04
CA GLN A 318 -45.88 13.06 -9.91
C GLN A 318 -44.65 12.38 -9.27
N VAL A 319 -44.69 11.07 -9.06
CA VAL A 319 -43.53 10.31 -8.56
C VAL A 319 -42.37 10.35 -9.57
N LEU A 320 -42.65 10.14 -10.86
CA LEU A 320 -41.63 10.23 -11.91
C LEU A 320 -40.99 11.63 -11.97
N ARG A 321 -41.76 12.69 -11.73
CA ARG A 321 -41.25 14.07 -11.65
C ARG A 321 -40.21 14.22 -10.53
N LEU A 322 -40.42 13.58 -9.38
CA LEU A 322 -39.44 13.56 -8.28
C LEU A 322 -38.19 12.74 -8.64
N LEU A 323 -38.36 11.62 -9.34
CA LEU A 323 -37.23 10.79 -9.79
C LEU A 323 -36.31 11.52 -10.77
N ARG A 324 -36.76 12.58 -11.47
CA ARG A 324 -35.89 13.43 -12.30
C ARG A 324 -34.74 14.03 -11.50
N ALA A 325 -34.88 14.22 -10.18
CA ALA A 325 -33.80 14.66 -9.31
C ALA A 325 -32.62 13.68 -9.23
N LEU A 326 -32.83 12.38 -9.54
CA LEU A 326 -31.77 11.37 -9.56
C LEU A 326 -30.67 11.68 -10.59
N ARG A 327 -30.96 12.49 -11.63
CA ARG A 327 -29.93 12.96 -12.57
C ARG A 327 -28.83 13.77 -11.90
N MET A 328 -29.05 14.31 -10.69
CA MET A 328 -28.00 14.92 -9.87
C MET A 328 -26.89 13.93 -9.51
N LEU A 329 -27.21 12.63 -9.37
CA LEU A 329 -26.22 11.59 -9.07
C LEU A 329 -25.19 11.42 -10.18
N LYS A 330 -25.52 11.83 -11.42
CA LYS A 330 -24.60 11.82 -12.55
C LYS A 330 -23.39 12.75 -12.34
N LEU A 331 -23.50 13.76 -11.47
CA LEU A 331 -22.37 14.60 -11.04
C LEU A 331 -21.28 13.76 -10.34
N GLY A 332 -21.68 12.72 -9.60
CA GLY A 332 -20.75 11.84 -8.88
C GLY A 332 -19.75 11.14 -9.79
N ARG A 333 -20.10 10.88 -11.06
CA ARG A 333 -19.18 10.30 -12.06
C ARG A 333 -18.03 11.21 -12.45
N HIS A 334 -18.22 12.52 -12.37
CA HIS A 334 -17.24 13.51 -12.79
C HIS A 334 -16.56 14.20 -11.59
N SER A 335 -17.10 14.01 -10.39
CA SER A 335 -16.47 14.39 -9.13
C SER A 335 -15.52 13.27 -8.72
N THR A 336 -14.37 13.17 -9.40
CA THR A 336 -13.25 12.36 -8.88
C THR A 336 -12.77 12.96 -7.56
N GLY A 337 -13.38 12.52 -6.45
CA GLY A 337 -13.03 12.90 -5.08
C GLY A 337 -13.87 14.03 -4.47
N ILE A 338 -14.98 13.67 -3.82
CA ILE A 338 -15.35 14.22 -2.50
C ILE A 338 -15.21 13.06 -1.51
#